data_AF-A0A061I6M0-F1
#
_entry.id   AF-A0A061I6M0-F1
#
_cell.length_a   1.000
_cell.length_b   1.000
_cell.length_c   1.000
_cell.angle_alpha   90.00
_cell.angle_beta   90.00
_cell.angle_gamma   90.00
#
_symmetry.space_group_name_H-M   'P 1'
#
loop_
_entity.id
_entity.type
_entity.pdbx_description
1 polymer ?
#
loop_
_entity_poly.entity_id
_entity_poly.type
_entity_poly.pdbx_seq_one_letter_code
_entity_poly.pdbx_strand_id
1 'polypeptide(L)'
;MKVTRAHPKAKLVLRITTDDSKAVCHLSVKFGATLRTSRLLLEWAKELNVNVVGVSFHVGSGCTDPETFVQALSDARCVFDMGTEVGFSMCLFDIGGGFPGSEDTKLKFEEITSVINPEGQVLPARLWRVIAEPGRYYVASAFTLAVNIIAKKIVWKEQMGSDDEDESSEQTFMYYVNDGVYGSFNCILYDHAHVKPLLPKRPKPDEKYYSSSIWRPTSDGLDRIVERCNLPEMHVGDWMLFENMGTYTVAAASTFNGSQRPSNYYVIEANVTAHEADPEPWLPTRSGGAGCWHTAHLLCPGEQDGPSQSSLCFC
;
A
#
# COMPACT_ATOMS: atom_id res chain seq x y z
N MET A 1 12.50 -13.81 24.76
CA MET A 1 12.19 -13.47 26.17
C MET A 1 10.90 -12.66 26.39
N LYS A 2 10.55 -11.65 25.57
CA LYS A 2 9.27 -10.91 25.79
C LYS A 2 8.04 -11.81 25.63
N VAL A 3 7.97 -12.57 24.54
CA VAL A 3 6.85 -13.50 24.25
C VAL A 3 6.75 -14.58 25.32
N THR A 4 7.85 -15.25 25.67
CA THR A 4 7.84 -16.31 26.70
C THR A 4 7.29 -15.82 28.03
N ARG A 5 7.59 -14.57 28.42
CA ARG A 5 7.11 -13.99 29.66
C ARG A 5 5.65 -13.55 29.61
N ALA A 6 5.21 -12.95 28.51
CA ALA A 6 3.90 -12.29 28.43
C ALA A 6 2.82 -13.12 27.72
N HIS A 7 3.20 -13.94 26.73
CA HIS A 7 2.30 -14.75 25.93
C HIS A 7 2.95 -16.10 25.53
N PRO A 8 3.25 -16.98 26.48
CA PRO A 8 4.03 -18.21 26.23
C PRO A 8 3.37 -19.17 25.22
N LYS A 9 2.03 -19.17 25.11
CA LYS A 9 1.27 -20.01 24.18
C LYS A 9 1.04 -19.38 22.79
N ALA A 10 1.73 -18.28 22.48
CA ALA A 10 1.57 -17.62 21.18
C ALA A 10 2.06 -18.54 20.05
N LYS A 11 1.37 -18.48 18.91
CA LYS A 11 1.82 -19.05 17.65
C LYS A 11 2.62 -17.97 16.93
N LEU A 12 3.94 -18.13 16.86
CA LEU A 12 4.82 -17.12 16.28
C LEU A 12 5.03 -17.31 14.79
N VAL A 13 5.14 -16.21 14.08
CA VAL A 13 5.54 -16.14 12.68
C VAL A 13 6.88 -15.41 12.63
N LEU A 14 7.89 -16.06 12.04
CA LEU A 14 9.23 -15.49 11.95
C LEU A 14 9.31 -14.58 10.72
N ARG A 15 9.53 -13.28 10.91
CA ARG A 15 9.72 -12.35 9.80
C ARG A 15 11.16 -12.38 9.29
N ILE A 16 11.36 -12.64 8.01
CA ILE A 16 12.67 -12.60 7.35
C ILE A 16 12.90 -11.27 6.64
N THR A 17 14.17 -10.98 6.37
CA THR A 17 14.57 -9.82 5.56
C THR A 17 14.37 -10.12 4.07
N THR A 18 14.18 -9.08 3.27
CA THR A 18 14.09 -9.15 1.81
C THR A 18 15.00 -8.09 1.18
N ASP A 19 15.38 -8.27 -0.08
CA ASP A 19 16.03 -7.20 -0.85
C ASP A 19 14.98 -6.15 -1.26
N ASP A 20 14.86 -5.10 -0.47
CA ASP A 20 13.92 -3.99 -0.70
C ASP A 20 14.57 -2.79 -1.41
N SER A 21 15.75 -2.97 -2.01
CA SER A 21 16.52 -1.90 -2.67
C SER A 21 15.78 -1.23 -3.84
N LYS A 22 14.75 -1.90 -4.38
CA LYS A 22 13.91 -1.44 -5.50
C LYS A 22 12.49 -1.08 -5.07
N ALA A 23 12.21 -1.00 -3.77
CA ALA A 23 10.95 -0.51 -3.23
C ALA A 23 11.00 1.00 -3.01
N VAL A 24 9.84 1.66 -3.05
CA VAL A 24 9.72 3.08 -2.72
C VAL A 24 9.96 3.31 -1.22
N CYS A 25 9.45 2.40 -0.37
CA CYS A 25 9.65 2.46 1.08
C CYS A 25 10.42 1.23 1.57
N HIS A 26 11.67 1.44 2.00
CA HIS A 26 12.53 0.38 2.52
C HIS A 26 12.16 0.05 3.98
N LEU A 27 11.88 -1.23 4.26
CA LEU A 27 11.53 -1.75 5.59
C LEU A 27 12.55 -2.74 6.15
N SER A 28 13.36 -3.38 5.30
CA SER A 28 14.31 -4.44 5.67
C SER A 28 15.48 -3.95 6.52
N VAL A 29 15.86 -2.67 6.40
CA VAL A 29 16.86 -2.06 7.30
C VAL A 29 16.38 -2.06 8.75
N LYS A 30 15.06 -1.97 8.96
CA LYS A 30 14.44 -1.88 10.29
C LYS A 30 13.94 -3.24 10.80
N PHE A 31 13.52 -4.13 9.91
CA PHE A 31 12.83 -5.38 10.26
C PHE A 31 13.31 -6.56 9.41
N GLY A 32 13.18 -7.77 9.97
CA GLY A 32 13.48 -9.01 9.27
C GLY A 32 14.79 -9.65 9.74
N ALA A 33 14.77 -10.96 9.91
CA ALA A 33 15.95 -11.76 10.21
C ALA A 33 16.63 -12.25 8.93
N THR A 34 17.97 -12.22 8.90
CA THR A 34 18.74 -12.94 7.86
C THR A 34 18.56 -14.46 8.02
N LEU A 35 18.80 -15.25 6.98
CA LEU A 35 18.74 -16.72 7.06
C LEU A 35 19.57 -17.29 8.23
N ARG A 36 20.79 -16.75 8.44
CA ARG A 36 21.65 -17.13 9.56
C ARG A 36 21.00 -16.81 10.91
N THR A 37 20.45 -15.61 11.06
CA THR A 37 19.75 -15.20 12.29
C THR A 37 18.49 -16.02 12.52
N SER A 38 17.75 -16.34 11.45
CA SER A 38 16.54 -17.16 11.49
C SER A 38 16.82 -18.54 12.06
N ARG A 39 17.91 -19.20 11.65
CA ARG A 39 18.32 -20.49 12.23
C ARG A 39 18.51 -20.40 13.75
N LEU A 40 19.28 -19.42 14.21
CA LEU A 40 19.53 -19.21 15.65
C LEU A 40 18.24 -18.92 16.43
N LEU A 41 17.32 -18.13 15.84
CA LEU A 41 16.04 -17.82 16.45
C LEU A 41 15.13 -19.05 16.57
N LEU A 42 15.16 -19.96 15.59
CA LEU A 42 14.42 -21.22 15.64
C LEU A 42 14.95 -22.14 16.75
N GLU A 43 16.28 -22.31 16.82
CA GLU A 43 16.93 -23.10 17.87
C GLU A 43 16.57 -22.56 19.26
N TRP A 44 16.70 -21.25 19.48
CA TRP A 44 16.30 -20.62 20.74
C TRP A 44 14.80 -20.71 21.02
N ALA A 45 13.94 -20.60 20.01
CA ALA A 45 12.50 -20.76 20.22
C ALA A 45 12.18 -22.19 20.69
N LYS A 46 12.89 -23.19 20.18
CA LYS A 46 12.74 -24.59 20.58
C LYS A 46 13.20 -24.81 22.02
N GLU A 47 14.37 -24.29 22.40
CA GLU A 47 14.87 -24.32 23.79
C GLU A 47 13.91 -23.67 24.78
N LEU A 48 13.28 -22.57 24.37
CA LEU A 48 12.30 -21.83 25.18
C LEU A 48 10.88 -22.40 25.12
N ASN A 49 10.67 -23.51 24.41
CA ASN A 49 9.38 -24.17 24.19
C ASN A 49 8.29 -23.21 23.65
N VAL A 50 8.67 -22.33 22.72
CA VAL A 50 7.76 -21.41 22.02
C VAL A 50 7.46 -21.96 20.64
N ASN A 51 6.18 -21.93 20.25
CA ASN A 51 5.76 -22.50 18.99
C ASN A 51 5.92 -21.50 17.84
N VAL A 52 6.80 -21.81 16.87
CA VAL A 52 6.92 -21.09 15.60
C VAL A 52 6.15 -21.87 14.54
N VAL A 53 5.14 -21.23 13.94
CA VAL A 53 4.18 -21.87 13.02
C VAL A 53 4.36 -21.44 11.57
N GLY A 54 5.24 -20.49 11.29
CA GLY A 54 5.33 -19.93 9.95
C GLY A 54 6.42 -18.88 9.76
N VAL A 55 6.49 -18.39 8.53
CA VAL A 55 7.43 -17.36 8.09
C VAL A 55 6.64 -16.23 7.43
N SER A 56 7.07 -14.99 7.66
CA SER A 56 6.57 -13.83 6.94
C SER A 56 7.69 -13.04 6.29
N PHE A 57 7.38 -12.30 5.24
CA PHE A 57 8.27 -11.30 4.67
C PHE A 57 7.48 -10.09 4.20
N HIS A 58 8.17 -9.02 3.79
CA HIS A 58 7.50 -7.86 3.20
C HIS A 58 8.49 -7.15 2.26
N VAL A 59 8.26 -7.24 0.94
CA VAL A 59 9.18 -6.74 -0.09
C VAL A 59 9.31 -5.22 -0.16
N GLY A 60 8.39 -4.50 0.50
CA GLY A 60 8.36 -3.04 0.58
C GLY A 60 7.18 -2.47 -0.20
N SER A 61 6.75 -1.26 0.17
CA SER A 61 5.69 -0.58 -0.56
C SER A 61 6.23 -0.02 -1.87
N GLY A 62 5.48 -0.19 -2.97
CA GLY A 62 5.88 0.29 -4.29
C GLY A 62 7.09 -0.46 -4.84
N CYS A 63 7.15 -1.78 -4.62
CA CYS A 63 8.18 -2.61 -5.23
C CYS A 63 8.11 -2.47 -6.77
N THR A 64 9.26 -2.27 -7.40
CA THR A 64 9.35 -2.09 -8.87
C THR A 64 9.93 -3.31 -9.58
N ASP A 65 10.26 -4.37 -8.85
CA ASP A 65 10.84 -5.61 -9.36
C ASP A 65 10.10 -6.83 -8.81
N PRO A 66 9.33 -7.55 -9.64
CA PRO A 66 8.57 -8.71 -9.19
C PRO A 66 9.48 -9.88 -8.73
N GLU A 67 10.73 -9.96 -9.21
CA GLU A 67 11.69 -11.01 -8.81
C GLU A 67 12.03 -10.98 -7.31
N THR A 68 11.87 -9.81 -6.65
CA THR A 68 12.03 -9.70 -5.20
C THR A 68 11.06 -10.61 -4.45
N PHE A 69 9.84 -10.81 -4.95
CA PHE A 69 8.89 -11.76 -4.35
C PHE A 69 9.37 -13.20 -4.50
N VAL A 70 9.91 -13.57 -5.67
CA VAL A 70 10.43 -14.92 -5.94
C VAL A 70 11.58 -15.25 -5.01
N GLN A 71 12.53 -14.33 -4.85
CA GLN A 71 13.64 -14.51 -3.91
C GLN A 71 13.14 -14.63 -2.46
N ALA A 72 12.19 -13.79 -2.04
CA ALA A 72 11.63 -13.85 -0.69
C ALA A 72 10.89 -15.18 -0.42
N LEU A 73 10.19 -15.72 -1.42
CA LEU A 73 9.53 -17.03 -1.35
C LEU A 73 10.56 -18.15 -1.19
N SER A 74 11.65 -18.10 -1.95
CA SER A 74 12.77 -19.05 -1.86
C SER A 74 13.45 -19.00 -0.48
N ASP A 75 13.73 -17.81 0.04
CA ASP A 75 14.35 -17.62 1.36
C ASP A 75 13.44 -18.10 2.49
N ALA A 76 12.14 -17.82 2.40
CA ALA A 76 11.16 -18.31 3.36
C ALA A 76 11.03 -19.83 3.30
N ARG A 77 11.10 -20.46 2.11
CA ARG A 77 11.17 -21.91 1.98
C ARG A 77 12.39 -22.49 2.70
N CYS A 78 13.56 -21.88 2.51
CA CYS A 78 14.78 -22.29 3.20
C CYS A 78 14.60 -22.27 4.74
N VAL A 79 13.90 -21.26 5.27
CA VAL A 79 13.60 -21.14 6.71
C VAL A 79 12.59 -22.17 7.19
N PHE A 80 11.60 -22.54 6.36
CA PHE A 80 10.69 -23.66 6.63
C PHE A 80 11.45 -24.98 6.77
N ASP A 81 12.40 -25.24 5.87
CA ASP A 81 13.22 -26.45 5.90
C ASP A 81 14.09 -26.46 7.18
N MET A 82 14.73 -25.33 7.53
CA MET A 82 15.44 -25.17 8.81
C MET A 82 14.54 -25.41 10.02
N GLY A 83 13.30 -24.92 9.99
CA GLY A 83 12.31 -25.11 11.04
C GLY A 83 11.96 -26.59 11.24
N THR A 84 11.81 -27.32 10.13
CA THR A 84 11.55 -28.76 10.12
C THR A 84 12.70 -29.53 10.75
N GLU A 85 13.95 -29.19 10.41
CA GLU A 85 15.15 -29.81 11.01
C GLU A 85 15.25 -29.60 12.53
N VAL A 86 14.86 -28.43 13.03
CA VAL A 86 14.81 -28.11 14.47
C VAL A 86 13.61 -28.79 15.16
N GLY A 87 12.65 -29.32 14.38
CA GLY A 87 11.48 -30.04 14.87
C GLY A 87 10.26 -29.14 15.09
N PHE A 88 10.09 -28.09 14.30
CA PHE A 88 8.83 -27.35 14.17
C PHE A 88 7.97 -27.94 13.04
N SER A 89 6.65 -27.87 13.23
CA SER A 89 5.68 -28.12 12.16
C SER A 89 5.09 -26.79 11.75
N MET A 90 5.69 -26.16 10.74
CA MET A 90 5.23 -24.88 10.20
C MET A 90 4.11 -25.11 9.18
N CYS A 91 3.06 -24.30 9.27
CA CYS A 91 1.86 -24.43 8.45
C CYS A 91 1.39 -23.08 7.88
N LEU A 92 2.07 -21.96 8.16
CA LEU A 92 1.65 -20.61 7.76
C LEU A 92 2.74 -19.87 6.97
N PHE A 93 2.37 -19.39 5.79
CA PHE A 93 3.21 -18.58 4.94
C PHE A 93 2.55 -17.21 4.75
N ASP A 94 3.27 -16.15 5.06
CA ASP A 94 2.75 -14.78 4.95
C ASP A 94 3.63 -13.98 3.98
N ILE A 95 3.09 -13.67 2.81
CA ILE A 95 3.81 -12.97 1.74
C ILE A 95 3.83 -11.45 1.93
N GLY A 96 3.24 -10.95 3.01
CA GLY A 96 3.18 -9.52 3.33
C GLY A 96 2.39 -8.71 2.31
N GLY A 97 2.78 -7.45 2.14
CA GLY A 97 2.12 -6.51 1.24
C GLY A 97 3.06 -5.98 0.15
N GLY A 98 2.83 -4.72 -0.25
CA GLY A 98 3.61 -4.05 -1.28
C GLY A 98 2.94 -3.98 -2.66
N PHE A 99 1.81 -4.66 -2.82
CA PHE A 99 0.99 -4.63 -4.03
C PHE A 99 0.52 -3.20 -4.38
N PRO A 100 0.53 -2.83 -5.69
CA PRO A 100 0.03 -1.53 -6.13
C PRO A 100 -1.49 -1.42 -5.90
N GLY A 101 -2.00 -0.22 -5.65
CA GLY A 101 -3.44 0.02 -5.46
C GLY A 101 -4.09 0.91 -6.52
N SER A 102 -3.39 1.17 -7.62
CA SER A 102 -3.93 1.89 -8.77
C SER A 102 -3.20 1.46 -10.04
N GLU A 103 -3.79 1.77 -11.18
CA GLU A 103 -3.16 1.57 -12.48
C GLU A 103 -2.07 2.62 -12.81
N ASP A 104 -1.91 3.66 -12.01
CA ASP A 104 -0.89 4.70 -12.22
C ASP A 104 0.49 4.30 -11.65
N THR A 105 0.92 3.09 -12.00
CA THR A 105 2.17 2.46 -11.57
C THR A 105 2.80 1.72 -12.74
N LYS A 106 4.12 1.62 -12.72
CA LYS A 106 4.87 0.88 -13.74
C LYS A 106 4.67 -0.63 -13.62
N LEU A 107 4.73 -1.17 -12.40
CA LEU A 107 4.52 -2.59 -12.13
C LEU A 107 3.09 -2.81 -11.64
N LYS A 108 2.33 -3.62 -12.37
CA LYS A 108 0.92 -3.93 -12.11
C LYS A 108 0.75 -5.09 -11.13
N PHE A 109 -0.45 -5.19 -10.57
CA PHE A 109 -0.79 -6.27 -9.64
C PHE A 109 -0.71 -7.64 -10.33
N GLU A 110 -1.25 -7.75 -11.54
CA GLU A 110 -1.29 -9.00 -12.32
C GLU A 110 0.12 -9.49 -12.64
N GLU A 111 1.05 -8.57 -12.94
CA GLU A 111 2.46 -8.90 -13.20
C GLU A 111 3.11 -9.51 -11.95
N ILE A 112 2.88 -8.94 -10.76
CA ILE A 112 3.38 -9.48 -9.49
C ILE A 112 2.76 -10.85 -9.20
N THR A 113 1.43 -10.99 -9.32
CA THR A 113 0.77 -12.27 -9.03
C THR A 113 1.18 -13.37 -10.02
N SER A 114 1.53 -13.02 -11.26
CA SER A 114 1.98 -13.97 -12.27
C SER A 114 3.31 -14.65 -11.92
N VAL A 115 4.18 -14.00 -11.13
CA VAL A 115 5.42 -14.59 -10.64
C VAL A 115 5.25 -15.31 -9.29
N ILE A 116 4.29 -14.87 -8.47
CA ILE A 116 4.00 -15.49 -7.15
C ILE A 116 3.25 -16.81 -7.31
N ASN A 117 2.28 -16.87 -8.22
CA ASN A 117 1.37 -18.01 -8.36
C ASN A 117 2.09 -19.33 -8.71
N PRO A 118 3.09 -19.37 -9.62
CA PRO A 118 3.84 -20.59 -9.91
C PRO A 118 4.59 -21.13 -8.68
N GLU A 119 5.23 -20.25 -7.91
CA GLU A 119 5.92 -20.62 -6.67
C GLU A 119 4.95 -21.21 -5.64
N GLY A 120 3.73 -20.66 -5.57
CA GLY A 120 2.65 -21.19 -4.73
C GLY A 120 2.19 -22.60 -5.10
N GLN A 121 2.30 -23.01 -6.37
CA GLN A 121 1.94 -24.35 -6.83
C GLN A 121 2.98 -25.42 -6.46
N VAL A 122 4.23 -25.02 -6.21
CA VAL A 122 5.31 -25.91 -5.75
C VAL A 122 5.18 -26.22 -4.26
N LEU A 123 4.39 -25.43 -3.53
CA LEU A 123 4.11 -25.67 -2.12
C LEU A 123 3.16 -26.86 -1.96
N PRO A 124 3.39 -27.78 -1.01
CA PRO A 124 2.48 -28.91 -0.79
C PRO A 124 1.07 -28.43 -0.41
N ALA A 125 0.14 -28.47 -1.37
CA ALA A 125 -1.19 -27.86 -1.30
C ALA A 125 -2.06 -28.27 -0.08
N ARG A 126 -1.71 -29.36 0.62
CA ARG A 126 -2.49 -29.88 1.76
C ARG A 126 -1.93 -29.51 3.14
N LEU A 127 -0.75 -28.87 3.22
CA LEU A 127 -0.10 -28.60 4.51
C LEU A 127 0.01 -27.12 4.87
N TRP A 128 0.07 -26.22 3.89
CA TRP A 128 0.44 -24.83 4.13
C TRP A 128 -0.71 -23.87 3.82
N ARG A 129 -0.96 -22.96 4.76
CA ARG A 129 -1.87 -21.83 4.60
C ARG A 129 -1.06 -20.62 4.15
N VAL A 130 -1.40 -20.05 3.01
CA VAL A 130 -0.80 -18.80 2.53
C VAL A 130 -1.74 -17.64 2.85
N ILE A 131 -1.19 -16.56 3.41
CA ILE A 131 -1.87 -15.29 3.64
C ILE A 131 -1.02 -14.14 3.08
N ALA A 132 -1.61 -12.97 2.97
CA ALA A 132 -0.94 -11.72 2.61
C ALA A 132 -1.43 -10.58 3.51
N GLU A 133 -0.69 -9.48 3.53
CA GLU A 133 -0.99 -8.24 4.26
C GLU A 133 -1.20 -7.05 3.30
N PRO A 134 -2.13 -7.12 2.32
CA PRO A 134 -2.38 -6.03 1.38
C PRO A 134 -2.99 -4.81 2.08
N GLY A 135 -2.26 -3.70 2.07
CA GLY A 135 -2.77 -2.40 2.51
C GLY A 135 -3.21 -1.55 1.33
N ARG A 136 -2.22 -1.02 0.58
CA ARG A 136 -2.46 -0.06 -0.50
C ARG A 136 -3.43 -0.55 -1.56
N TYR A 137 -3.28 -1.83 -1.92
CA TYR A 137 -4.07 -2.54 -2.93
C TYR A 137 -5.58 -2.26 -2.82
N TYR A 138 -6.15 -2.40 -1.62
CA TYR A 138 -7.60 -2.31 -1.45
C TYR A 138 -8.16 -0.90 -1.56
N VAL A 139 -7.42 0.12 -1.15
CA VAL A 139 -8.03 1.42 -0.82
C VAL A 139 -7.44 2.61 -1.55
N ALA A 140 -6.29 2.50 -2.23
CA ALA A 140 -5.67 3.67 -2.88
C ALA A 140 -6.62 4.37 -3.86
N SER A 141 -7.12 3.64 -4.87
CA SER A 141 -8.00 4.16 -5.91
C SER A 141 -9.44 4.46 -5.45
N ALA A 142 -9.85 3.95 -4.28
CA ALA A 142 -11.20 4.13 -3.76
C ALA A 142 -11.49 5.55 -3.27
N PHE A 143 -10.46 6.40 -3.12
CA PHE A 143 -10.60 7.77 -2.61
C PHE A 143 -10.05 8.80 -3.59
N THR A 144 -10.89 9.80 -3.87
CA THR A 144 -10.49 11.04 -4.55
C THR A 144 -10.65 12.19 -3.57
N LEU A 145 -9.57 12.94 -3.35
CA LEU A 145 -9.57 14.12 -2.50
C LEU A 145 -9.91 15.36 -3.34
N ALA A 146 -10.92 16.11 -2.90
CA ALA A 146 -11.25 17.42 -3.45
C ALA A 146 -10.77 18.53 -2.50
N VAL A 147 -9.99 19.48 -3.01
CA VAL A 147 -9.52 20.64 -2.26
C VAL A 147 -9.95 21.93 -2.94
N ASN A 148 -10.19 22.97 -2.14
CA ASN A 148 -10.62 24.27 -2.63
C ASN A 148 -9.44 25.25 -2.63
N ILE A 149 -9.32 26.06 -3.69
CA ILE A 149 -8.35 27.16 -3.74
C ILE A 149 -8.85 28.30 -2.86
N ILE A 150 -8.13 28.58 -1.78
CA ILE A 150 -8.48 29.60 -0.79
C ILE A 150 -7.66 30.88 -0.91
N ALA A 151 -6.50 30.83 -1.58
CA ALA A 151 -5.75 32.01 -1.98
C ALA A 151 -4.96 31.78 -3.27
N LYS A 152 -4.63 32.87 -3.94
CA LYS A 152 -3.87 32.89 -5.20
C LYS A 152 -2.86 34.03 -5.16
N LYS A 153 -1.65 33.77 -5.63
CA LYS A 153 -0.62 34.78 -5.86
C LYS A 153 -0.12 34.70 -7.30
N ILE A 154 0.02 35.85 -7.94
CA ILE A 154 0.65 35.99 -9.26
C ILE A 154 2.10 36.39 -9.00
N VAL A 155 3.03 35.68 -9.63
CA VAL A 155 4.47 35.97 -9.54
C VAL A 155 4.96 36.29 -10.95
N TRP A 156 5.43 37.52 -11.12
CA TRP A 156 6.10 37.98 -12.32
C TRP A 156 7.58 37.69 -12.16
N LYS A 157 8.16 36.86 -13.04
CA LYS A 157 9.62 36.72 -13.10
C LYS A 157 10.19 37.96 -13.77
N GLU A 158 10.86 38.81 -13.01
CA GLU A 158 11.75 39.83 -13.55
C GLU A 158 13.06 39.15 -13.99
N GLN A 159 13.46 39.33 -15.25
CA GLN A 159 14.70 38.77 -15.77
C GLN A 159 15.90 39.51 -15.17
N MET A 160 16.76 38.80 -14.44
CA MET A 160 18.12 39.24 -14.19
C MET A 160 18.96 38.96 -15.44
N GLY A 161 19.00 39.94 -16.35
CA GLY A 161 19.96 40.16 -17.45
C GLY A 161 20.54 38.94 -18.19
N SER A 162 20.01 38.67 -19.38
CA SER A 162 20.79 38.16 -20.52
C SER A 162 20.13 38.56 -21.84
N ASP A 163 20.93 39.13 -22.74
CA ASP A 163 20.56 39.68 -24.05
C ASP A 163 20.12 38.63 -25.08
N ASP A 164 19.01 37.92 -24.83
CA ASP A 164 18.37 37.05 -25.84
C ASP A 164 16.92 37.51 -26.09
N GLU A 165 16.66 37.89 -27.34
CA GLU A 165 15.42 38.48 -27.88
C GLU A 165 14.25 37.48 -28.00
N ASP A 166 13.88 36.81 -26.90
CA ASP A 166 12.57 36.14 -26.77
C ASP A 166 11.84 36.74 -25.55
N GLU A 167 11.30 37.94 -25.76
CA GLU A 167 10.56 38.75 -24.81
C GLU A 167 9.23 38.08 -24.40
N SER A 168 9.24 37.29 -23.33
CA SER A 168 8.04 37.15 -22.50
C SER A 168 8.40 37.09 -21.02
N SER A 169 7.88 38.04 -20.25
CA SER A 169 7.82 37.93 -18.79
C SER A 169 7.01 36.68 -18.45
N GLU A 170 7.66 35.64 -17.95
CA GLU A 170 6.98 34.41 -17.55
C GLU A 170 6.15 34.66 -16.30
N GLN A 171 4.87 34.95 -16.49
CA GLN A 171 3.86 34.96 -15.43
C GLN A 171 3.70 33.53 -14.87
N THR A 172 3.82 33.40 -13.56
CA THR A 172 3.62 32.13 -12.84
C THR A 172 2.59 32.29 -11.73
N PHE A 173 1.94 31.18 -11.34
CA PHE A 173 0.90 31.20 -10.31
C PHE A 173 1.28 30.36 -9.10
N MET A 174 0.88 30.83 -7.91
CA MET A 174 0.90 30.05 -6.68
C MET A 174 -0.54 29.93 -6.17
N TYR A 175 -1.02 28.71 -6.02
CA TYR A 175 -2.34 28.41 -5.48
C TYR A 175 -2.21 27.84 -4.07
N TYR A 176 -3.00 28.36 -3.15
CA TYR A 176 -3.07 27.88 -1.77
C TYR A 176 -4.40 27.16 -1.58
N VAL A 177 -4.37 25.92 -1.12
CA VAL A 177 -5.54 25.08 -0.91
C VAL A 177 -5.77 24.78 0.57
N ASN A 178 -6.97 24.27 0.90
CA ASN A 178 -7.42 24.05 2.27
C ASN A 178 -6.95 22.74 2.94
N ASP A 179 -6.06 21.99 2.30
CA ASP A 179 -5.36 20.83 2.88
C ASP A 179 -3.87 20.89 2.49
N GLY A 180 -3.00 20.07 3.08
CA GLY A 180 -1.56 20.07 2.78
C GLY A 180 -0.79 18.95 3.48
N VAL A 181 0.53 19.12 3.60
CA VAL A 181 1.46 18.04 3.99
C VAL A 181 1.26 17.56 5.43
N TYR A 182 0.69 18.41 6.29
CA TYR A 182 0.32 18.03 7.66
C TYR A 182 -1.04 17.30 7.76
N GLY A 183 -1.84 17.36 6.70
CA GLY A 183 -3.15 16.72 6.58
C GLY A 183 -3.07 15.53 5.63
N SER A 184 -3.85 15.53 4.56
CA SER A 184 -3.94 14.38 3.65
C SER A 184 -2.69 14.15 2.80
N PHE A 185 -1.88 15.19 2.56
CA PHE A 185 -0.67 15.11 1.73
C PHE A 185 0.59 14.74 2.50
N ASN A 186 0.47 14.26 3.74
CA ASN A 186 1.60 13.70 4.49
C ASN A 186 2.27 12.51 3.77
N CYS A 187 1.52 11.85 2.88
CA CYS A 187 2.02 10.81 1.99
C CYS A 187 3.19 11.27 1.10
N ILE A 188 3.31 12.57 0.79
CA ILE A 188 4.47 13.11 0.05
C ILE A 188 5.75 12.93 0.87
N LEU A 189 5.66 13.14 2.19
CA LEU A 189 6.80 13.08 3.10
C LEU A 189 7.11 11.66 3.58
N TYR A 190 6.07 10.90 3.96
CA TYR A 190 6.25 9.59 4.60
C TYR A 190 6.17 8.40 3.64
N ASP A 191 5.44 8.55 2.54
CA ASP A 191 5.14 7.47 1.58
C ASP A 191 5.78 7.75 0.19
N HIS A 192 6.48 8.88 0.06
CA HIS A 192 7.09 9.35 -1.20
C HIS A 192 6.09 9.43 -2.36
N ALA A 193 4.83 9.77 -2.06
CA ALA A 193 3.78 9.84 -3.05
C ALA A 193 4.00 10.99 -4.05
N HIS A 194 3.79 10.70 -5.34
CA HIS A 194 3.74 11.69 -6.41
C HIS A 194 2.29 12.01 -6.75
N VAL A 195 1.77 13.11 -6.20
CA VAL A 195 0.38 13.53 -6.42
C VAL A 195 0.24 14.35 -7.71
N LYS A 196 -0.88 14.15 -8.42
CA LYS A 196 -1.18 14.84 -9.68
C LYS A 196 -2.47 15.66 -9.51
N PRO A 197 -2.42 16.99 -9.64
CA PRO A 197 -3.63 17.81 -9.58
C PRO A 197 -4.46 17.61 -10.84
N LEU A 198 -5.77 17.37 -10.66
CA LEU A 198 -6.75 17.23 -11.72
C LEU A 198 -7.80 18.34 -11.61
N LEU A 199 -8.30 18.77 -12.76
CA LEU A 199 -9.35 19.78 -12.83
C LEU A 199 -10.72 19.09 -12.99
N PRO A 200 -11.72 19.42 -12.15
CA PRO A 200 -13.07 18.87 -12.29
C PRO A 200 -13.69 19.15 -13.66
N LYS A 201 -13.33 20.29 -14.27
CA LYS A 201 -13.75 20.67 -15.62
C LYS A 201 -12.57 20.56 -16.56
N ARG A 202 -12.80 19.94 -17.72
CA ARG A 202 -11.81 19.92 -18.80
C ARG A 202 -11.56 21.35 -19.27
N PRO A 203 -10.29 21.80 -19.33
CA PRO A 203 -9.93 23.09 -19.92
C PRO A 203 -10.37 23.19 -21.37
N LYS A 204 -10.54 24.41 -21.86
CA LYS A 204 -10.79 24.63 -23.28
C LYS A 204 -9.53 24.26 -24.09
N PRO A 205 -9.65 23.74 -25.33
CA PRO A 205 -8.49 23.31 -26.12
C PRO A 205 -7.46 24.42 -26.39
N ASP A 206 -7.90 25.68 -26.37
CA ASP A 206 -7.14 26.89 -26.62
C ASP A 206 -6.70 27.63 -25.34
N GLU A 207 -6.98 27.05 -24.16
CA GLU A 207 -6.69 27.69 -22.89
C GLU A 207 -5.18 27.72 -22.61
N LYS A 208 -4.67 28.89 -22.23
CA LYS A 208 -3.24 29.07 -21.94
C LYS A 208 -2.88 28.40 -20.62
N TYR A 209 -1.80 27.62 -20.64
CA TYR A 209 -1.23 27.00 -19.44
C TYR A 209 -0.06 27.82 -18.90
N TYR A 210 0.09 27.80 -17.59
CA TYR A 210 1.09 28.56 -16.86
C TYR A 210 1.80 27.66 -15.85
N SER A 211 3.10 27.90 -15.68
CA SER A 211 3.87 27.25 -14.62
C SER A 211 3.29 27.67 -13.26
N SER A 212 2.88 26.68 -12.49
CA SER A 212 2.09 26.82 -11.28
C SER A 212 2.64 25.97 -10.14
N SER A 213 2.45 26.42 -8.90
CA SER A 213 2.80 25.68 -7.67
C SER A 213 1.60 25.64 -6.72
N ILE A 214 1.49 24.57 -5.93
CA ILE A 214 0.34 24.31 -5.04
C ILE A 214 0.84 24.14 -3.60
N TRP A 215 0.21 24.86 -2.69
CA TRP A 215 0.63 25.04 -1.30
C TRP A 215 -0.55 24.93 -0.34
N ARG A 216 -0.28 24.82 0.95
CA ARG A 216 -1.21 25.18 2.01
C ARG A 216 -0.79 26.53 2.62
N PRO A 217 -1.73 27.38 3.08
CA PRO A 217 -1.36 28.65 3.71
C PRO A 217 -0.99 28.48 5.19
N THR A 218 -0.11 27.53 5.51
CA THR A 218 0.51 27.48 6.86
C THR A 218 1.74 28.40 6.89
N SER A 219 2.21 28.72 8.10
CA SER A 219 3.45 29.50 8.26
C SER A 219 4.72 28.70 7.94
N ASP A 220 4.60 27.48 7.45
CA ASP A 220 5.70 26.58 7.12
C ASP A 220 5.93 26.51 5.61
N GLY A 221 7.14 26.87 5.16
CA GLY A 221 7.53 26.80 3.75
C GLY A 221 7.66 25.38 3.20
N LEU A 222 7.67 24.35 4.05
CA LEU A 222 7.63 22.94 3.64
C LEU A 222 6.23 22.45 3.27
N ASP A 223 5.18 23.22 3.56
CA ASP A 223 3.79 22.87 3.25
C ASP A 223 3.43 23.14 1.78
N ARG A 224 4.23 22.51 0.91
CA ARG A 224 4.19 22.58 -0.53
C ARG A 224 3.77 21.21 -1.07
N ILE A 225 2.62 21.18 -1.74
CA ILE A 225 2.03 19.95 -2.29
C ILE A 225 2.64 19.66 -3.67
N VAL A 226 2.71 20.66 -4.54
CA VAL A 226 3.28 20.52 -5.89
C VAL A 226 4.25 21.67 -6.14
N GLU A 227 5.51 21.34 -6.37
CA GLU A 227 6.55 22.33 -6.66
C GLU A 227 6.34 23.03 -8.01
N ARG A 228 6.06 22.25 -9.06
CA ARG A 228 5.82 22.78 -10.40
C ARG A 228 4.87 21.87 -11.18
N CYS A 229 3.83 22.47 -11.73
CA CYS A 229 2.91 21.86 -12.70
C CYS A 229 2.44 22.91 -13.71
N ASN A 230 1.89 22.47 -14.84
CA ASN A 230 1.27 23.37 -15.80
C ASN A 230 -0.24 23.31 -15.61
N LEU A 231 -0.86 24.45 -15.30
CA LEU A 231 -2.30 24.58 -15.13
C LEU A 231 -2.79 25.80 -15.91
N PRO A 232 -4.05 25.80 -16.39
CA PRO A 232 -4.71 27.05 -16.77
C PRO A 232 -4.76 28.01 -15.57
N GLU A 233 -5.06 29.28 -15.85
CA GLU A 233 -5.31 30.22 -14.78
C GLU A 233 -6.57 29.80 -13.99
N MET A 234 -6.41 29.56 -12.69
CA MET A 234 -7.51 29.21 -11.78
C MET A 234 -7.81 30.37 -10.81
N HIS A 235 -8.94 30.30 -10.13
CA HIS A 235 -9.42 31.34 -9.23
C HIS A 235 -9.72 30.80 -7.82
N VAL A 236 -9.74 31.73 -6.85
CA VAL A 236 -10.18 31.41 -5.48
C VAL A 236 -11.63 30.93 -5.54
N GLY A 237 -11.91 29.82 -4.87
CA GLY A 237 -13.19 29.12 -4.93
C GLY A 237 -13.24 27.96 -5.93
N ASP A 238 -12.28 27.86 -6.85
CA ASP A 238 -12.18 26.69 -7.73
C ASP A 238 -11.72 25.45 -6.96
N TRP A 239 -12.06 24.28 -7.49
CA TRP A 239 -11.72 22.98 -6.92
C TRP A 239 -10.61 22.30 -7.71
N MET A 240 -9.72 21.63 -6.99
CA MET A 240 -8.75 20.68 -7.55
C MET A 240 -9.04 19.29 -7.00
N LEU A 241 -8.88 18.27 -7.83
CA LEU A 241 -9.05 16.87 -7.46
C LEU A 241 -7.70 16.17 -7.43
N PHE A 242 -7.55 15.22 -6.52
CA PHE A 242 -6.40 14.33 -6.41
C PHE A 242 -6.92 12.90 -6.26
N GLU A 243 -6.80 12.11 -7.33
CA GLU A 243 -7.16 10.69 -7.34
C GLU A 243 -6.12 9.85 -6.60
N ASN A 244 -6.46 8.58 -6.33
CA ASN A 244 -5.60 7.60 -5.67
C ASN A 244 -5.14 8.01 -4.25
N MET A 245 -5.98 8.76 -3.52
CA MET A 245 -5.65 9.37 -2.22
C MET A 245 -6.12 8.55 -1.00
N GLY A 246 -6.37 7.24 -1.15
CA GLY A 246 -6.90 6.42 -0.05
C GLY A 246 -5.87 5.83 0.91
N THR A 247 -4.58 5.89 0.58
CA THR A 247 -3.53 5.14 1.31
C THR A 247 -2.48 6.05 1.89
N TYR A 248 -2.16 5.84 3.17
CA TYR A 248 -1.18 6.65 3.91
C TYR A 248 -1.46 8.16 3.88
N THR A 249 -2.75 8.52 3.76
CA THR A 249 -3.24 9.89 3.73
C THR A 249 -3.91 10.23 5.08
N VAL A 250 -5.23 10.05 5.19
CA VAL A 250 -6.03 10.34 6.40
C VAL A 250 -5.54 9.60 7.65
N ALA A 251 -4.90 8.44 7.47
CA ALA A 251 -4.38 7.60 8.55
C ALA A 251 -3.25 8.27 9.36
N ALA A 252 -2.44 9.11 8.70
CA ALA A 252 -1.30 9.82 9.30
C ALA A 252 -1.51 11.35 9.34
N ALA A 253 -2.71 11.83 8.98
CA ALA A 253 -3.05 13.24 9.02
C ALA A 253 -3.12 13.76 10.46
N SER A 254 -2.55 14.95 10.70
CA SER A 254 -2.66 15.67 11.97
C SER A 254 -3.66 16.83 11.87
N THR A 255 -3.95 17.46 13.01
CA THR A 255 -4.70 18.73 13.06
C THR A 255 -3.77 19.91 13.35
N PHE A 256 -2.54 19.87 12.83
CA PHE A 256 -1.58 20.96 12.97
C PHE A 256 -2.18 22.29 12.50
N ASN A 257 -1.83 23.37 13.21
CA ASN A 257 -2.38 24.71 13.00
C ASN A 257 -3.94 24.77 13.05
N GLY A 258 -4.56 23.91 13.87
CA GLY A 258 -6.01 23.90 14.10
C GLY A 258 -6.85 23.45 12.90
N SER A 259 -6.22 22.92 11.85
CA SER A 259 -6.94 22.50 10.65
C SER A 259 -7.66 21.16 10.87
N GLN A 260 -8.94 21.12 10.52
CA GLN A 260 -9.73 19.89 10.58
C GLN A 260 -9.40 18.97 9.40
N ARG A 261 -9.61 17.66 9.63
CA ARG A 261 -9.50 16.66 8.56
C ARG A 261 -10.69 16.77 7.60
N PRO A 262 -10.52 16.48 6.30
CA PRO A 262 -11.63 16.42 5.35
C PRO A 262 -12.71 15.43 5.79
N SER A 263 -13.96 15.72 5.44
CA SER A 263 -15.08 14.78 5.62
C SER A 263 -15.07 13.73 4.52
N ASN A 264 -15.29 12.47 4.90
CA ASN A 264 -15.39 11.35 3.95
C ASN A 264 -16.85 11.09 3.59
N TYR A 265 -17.14 11.02 2.29
CA TYR A 265 -18.45 10.63 1.78
C TYR A 265 -18.30 9.28 1.07
N TYR A 266 -18.86 8.24 1.68
CA TYR A 266 -18.82 6.88 1.13
C TYR A 266 -19.98 6.68 0.17
N VAL A 267 -19.68 6.17 -1.02
CA VAL A 267 -20.66 5.85 -2.06
C VAL A 267 -20.49 4.38 -2.44
N ILE A 268 -21.61 3.68 -2.64
CA ILE A 268 -21.65 2.32 -3.14
C ILE A 268 -22.73 2.24 -4.22
N GLU A 269 -22.41 1.63 -5.36
CA GLU A 269 -23.41 1.41 -6.39
C GLU A 269 -24.40 0.32 -5.94
N ALA A 270 -25.68 0.50 -6.26
CA ALA A 270 -26.74 -0.40 -5.79
C ALA A 270 -26.56 -1.86 -6.30
N ASN A 271 -26.01 -2.04 -7.50
CA ASN A 271 -25.68 -3.35 -8.08
C ASN A 271 -24.59 -4.11 -7.30
N VAL A 272 -23.72 -3.42 -6.56
CA VAL A 272 -22.70 -4.05 -5.70
C VAL A 272 -23.36 -4.66 -4.47
N THR A 273 -24.36 -3.98 -3.89
CA THR A 273 -25.09 -4.48 -2.70
C THR A 273 -26.06 -5.63 -2.99
N ALA A 274 -26.52 -5.78 -4.23
CA ALA A 274 -27.47 -6.83 -4.62
C ALA A 274 -26.88 -8.25 -4.55
N HIS A 275 -25.56 -8.39 -4.65
CA HIS A 275 -24.88 -9.67 -4.50
C HIS A 275 -24.71 -10.13 -3.03
N GLU A 276 -25.00 -9.27 -2.05
CA GLU A 276 -24.85 -9.59 -0.62
C GLU A 276 -26.20 -9.86 0.09
N ALA A 277 -27.33 -9.75 -0.62
CA ALA A 277 -28.67 -9.82 -0.04
C ALA A 277 -29.29 -11.24 0.03
N ASP A 278 -28.51 -12.31 -0.17
CA ASP A 278 -28.93 -13.67 0.16
C ASP A 278 -28.33 -14.09 1.52
N PRO A 279 -29.13 -14.10 2.60
CA PRO A 279 -28.71 -14.66 3.87
C PRO A 279 -28.90 -16.17 3.82
N GLU A 280 -28.02 -16.89 3.12
CA GLU A 280 -27.91 -18.34 3.31
C GLU A 280 -27.44 -18.61 4.76
N PRO A 281 -28.17 -19.40 5.57
CA PRO A 281 -27.77 -19.69 6.93
C PRO A 281 -26.47 -20.49 6.92
N TRP A 282 -25.50 -20.05 7.72
CA TRP A 282 -24.17 -20.64 7.94
C TRP A 282 -24.20 -22.10 8.46
N LEU A 283 -24.68 -23.03 7.65
CA LEU A 283 -24.59 -24.47 7.86
C LEU A 283 -24.04 -25.12 6.58
N PRO A 284 -23.13 -26.11 6.68
CA PRO A 284 -22.43 -26.63 5.52
C PRO A 284 -23.33 -27.56 4.72
N THR A 285 -23.91 -27.08 3.62
CA THR A 285 -24.47 -27.96 2.58
C THR A 285 -23.47 -28.17 1.46
N ARG A 286 -23.08 -29.44 1.27
CA ARG A 286 -22.32 -29.92 0.12
C ARG A 286 -23.13 -29.74 -1.16
N SER A 287 -22.85 -28.70 -1.93
CA SER A 287 -23.09 -28.71 -3.38
C SER A 287 -22.31 -27.57 -4.03
N GLY A 288 -21.61 -27.91 -5.12
CA GLY A 288 -20.68 -27.02 -5.81
C GLY A 288 -21.35 -25.78 -6.41
N GLY A 289 -20.70 -24.64 -6.20
CA GLY A 289 -21.04 -23.35 -6.77
C GLY A 289 -20.00 -22.35 -6.26
N ALA A 290 -19.33 -21.66 -7.18
CA ALA A 290 -18.29 -20.69 -6.85
C ALA A 290 -18.90 -19.50 -6.08
N GLY A 291 -18.42 -19.26 -4.85
CA GLY A 291 -18.83 -18.10 -4.05
C GLY A 291 -18.19 -18.05 -2.65
N CYS A 292 -17.51 -16.94 -2.40
CA CYS A 292 -17.37 -16.23 -1.12
C CYS A 292 -16.39 -16.68 0.01
N TRP A 293 -15.49 -15.73 0.29
CA TRP A 293 -15.06 -15.14 1.57
C TRP A 293 -14.99 -16.02 2.82
N HIS A 294 -13.77 -16.22 3.34
CA HIS A 294 -13.54 -16.73 4.69
C HIS A 294 -12.41 -15.97 5.40
N THR A 295 -12.76 -15.25 6.48
CA THR A 295 -11.81 -14.90 7.55
C THR A 295 -11.46 -16.18 8.29
N ALA A 296 -10.37 -16.84 7.90
CA ALA A 296 -10.07 -18.17 8.40
C ALA A 296 -9.48 -18.15 9.83
N HIS A 297 -10.17 -18.81 10.76
CA HIS A 297 -9.63 -19.22 12.05
C HIS A 297 -8.37 -20.10 11.87
N LEU A 298 -7.39 -19.95 12.77
CA LEU A 298 -6.12 -20.68 12.81
C LEU A 298 -6.31 -22.14 13.27
N LEU A 299 -6.69 -23.03 12.35
CA LEU A 299 -6.60 -24.48 12.55
C LEU A 299 -5.61 -25.04 11.52
N CYS A 300 -4.46 -25.55 11.97
CA CYS A 300 -3.61 -26.39 11.11
C CYS A 300 -4.34 -27.74 10.93
N PRO A 301 -4.35 -28.37 9.73
CA PRO A 301 -5.15 -29.56 9.48
C PRO A 301 -4.52 -30.79 10.14
N GLY A 302 -5.26 -31.41 11.07
CA GLY A 302 -5.03 -32.78 11.55
C GLY A 302 -6.19 -33.73 11.24
N GLU A 303 -7.30 -33.25 10.67
CA GLU A 303 -8.49 -34.07 10.44
C GLU A 303 -9.25 -33.65 9.17
N GLN A 304 -9.56 -34.64 8.32
CA GLN A 304 -10.53 -34.70 7.21
C GLN A 304 -10.00 -34.67 5.75
N ASP A 305 -10.34 -35.75 5.03
CA ASP A 305 -10.03 -36.07 3.64
C ASP A 305 -11.11 -35.61 2.66
N GLY A 306 -10.69 -35.03 1.53
CA GLY A 306 -11.51 -34.77 0.34
C GLY A 306 -10.76 -33.94 -0.71
N PRO A 307 -10.97 -34.14 -2.02
CA PRO A 307 -10.23 -33.43 -3.07
C PRO A 307 -10.96 -32.15 -3.48
N SER A 308 -10.28 -31.00 -3.41
CA SER A 308 -10.71 -29.77 -4.08
C SER A 308 -9.52 -29.04 -4.68
N GLN A 309 -9.66 -28.62 -5.94
CA GLN A 309 -8.65 -27.86 -6.70
C GLN A 309 -8.42 -26.49 -6.04
N SER A 310 -7.15 -26.12 -5.81
CA SER A 310 -6.76 -24.86 -5.21
C SER A 310 -6.33 -23.85 -6.28
N SER A 311 -7.15 -22.82 -6.49
CA SER A 311 -6.73 -21.56 -7.11
C SER A 311 -6.43 -20.54 -5.99
N LEU A 312 -5.33 -19.80 -6.13
CA LEU A 312 -5.05 -18.62 -5.31
C LEU A 312 -6.04 -17.53 -5.72
N CYS A 313 -7.05 -17.29 -4.89
CA CYS A 313 -8.00 -16.20 -5.05
C CYS A 313 -7.56 -15.06 -4.13
N PHE A 314 -6.99 -14.01 -4.72
CA PHE A 314 -6.89 -12.71 -4.06
C PHE A 314 -8.20 -11.99 -4.38
N CYS A 315 -9.06 -11.81 -3.35
CA CYS A 315 -10.22 -10.93 -3.44
C CYS A 315 -9.83 -9.52 -3.04
#